data_AF-A0A938RS48-F1
#
_entry.id   AF-A0A938RS48-F1
#
_cell.length_a   1.000
_cell.length_b   1.000
_cell.length_c   1.000
_cell.angle_alpha   90.00
_cell.angle_beta   90.00
_cell.angle_gamma   90.00
#
_symmetry.space_group_name_H-M   'P 1'
#
loop_
_entity.id
_entity.type
_entity.pdbx_description
1 polymer ?
#
loop_
_entity_poly.entity_id
_entity_poly.type
_entity_poly.pdbx_seq_one_letter_code
_entity_poly.pdbx_strand_id
1 'polypeptide(L)' 'MSYKTFFGFQKEPFAQDVQLDDLYPLPGLQAVTERFLYALNLGAVSIITGDVGSGKSTALRHAAGK' A
#
# COMPACT_ATOMS: atom_id res chain seq x y z
N MET A 1 18.93 -23.88 -12.86
CA MET A 1 18.90 -22.76 -11.90
C MET A 1 17.46 -22.30 -11.74
N SER A 2 17.01 -22.00 -10.52
CA SER A 2 15.69 -21.38 -10.32
C SER A 2 15.68 -19.94 -10.85
N TYR A 3 14.54 -19.44 -11.33
CA TYR A 3 14.39 -18.05 -11.78
C TYR A 3 14.79 -17.06 -10.68
N LYS A 4 14.54 -17.37 -9.41
CA LYS A 4 14.96 -16.52 -8.27
C LYS A 4 16.46 -16.30 -8.26
N THR A 5 17.24 -17.37 -8.40
CA THR A 5 18.71 -17.29 -8.41
C THR A 5 19.22 -16.61 -9.66
N PHE A 6 18.57 -16.85 -10.81
CA PHE A 6 18.94 -16.22 -12.08
C PHE A 6 18.75 -14.69 -12.06
N PHE A 7 17.64 -14.21 -11.47
CA PHE A 7 17.32 -12.78 -11.37
C PHE A 7 17.76 -12.12 -10.05
N GLY A 8 18.40 -12.86 -9.13
CA GLY A 8 18.84 -12.32 -7.84
C GLY A 8 17.70 -11.94 -6.88
N PHE A 9 16.51 -12.53 -7.03
CA PHE A 9 15.39 -12.26 -6.12
C PHE A 9 15.60 -12.88 -4.75
N GLN A 10 15.38 -12.08 -3.70
CA GLN A 10 15.46 -12.51 -2.30
C GLN A 10 14.17 -13.17 -1.80
N LYS A 11 13.03 -12.85 -2.43
CA LYS A 11 11.69 -13.35 -2.11
C LYS A 11 10.94 -13.73 -3.39
N GLU A 12 9.75 -14.32 -3.27
CA GLU A 12 8.86 -14.52 -4.43
C GLU A 12 8.46 -13.16 -5.03
N PRO A 13 8.78 -12.88 -6.31
CA PRO A 13 8.33 -11.65 -6.96
C PRO A 13 6.82 -11.71 -7.25
N PHE A 14 6.17 -10.55 -7.29
CA PHE A 14 4.74 -10.40 -7.64
C PHE A 14 3.78 -11.26 -6.82
N ALA A 15 4.11 -11.53 -5.56
CA ALA A 15 3.19 -12.18 -4.64
C ALA A 15 1.85 -11.44 -4.61
N GLN A 16 0.75 -12.19 -4.64
CA GLN A 16 -0.60 -11.63 -4.62
C GLN A 16 -0.84 -10.80 -3.35
N ASP A 17 -0.31 -11.27 -2.22
CA ASP A 17 -0.36 -10.58 -0.94
C ASP A 17 1.03 -10.13 -0.50
N VAL A 18 1.18 -8.81 -0.42
CA VAL A 18 2.35 -8.16 0.19
C VAL A 18 1.98 -7.74 1.61
N GLN A 19 2.81 -8.14 2.58
CA GLN A 19 2.64 -7.74 3.99
C GLN A 19 2.77 -6.22 4.14
N LEU A 20 2.11 -5.66 5.15
CA LEU A 20 2.11 -4.20 5.37
C LEU A 20 3.53 -3.65 5.57
N ASP A 21 4.37 -4.37 6.32
CA ASP A 21 5.76 -3.97 6.58
C ASP A 21 6.66 -4.08 5.35
N ASP A 22 6.24 -4.89 4.37
CA ASP A 22 6.91 -5.04 3.07
C ASP A 22 6.37 -4.04 2.02
N LEU A 23 5.38 -3.19 2.36
CA LEU A 23 4.89 -2.16 1.44
C LEU A 23 5.95 -1.07 1.24
N TYR A 24 6.16 -0.69 -0.02
CA TYR A 24 7.11 0.36 -0.36
C TYR A 24 6.62 1.72 0.19
N PRO A 25 7.43 2.43 1.01
CA PRO A 25 7.01 3.65 1.71
C PRO A 25 7.02 4.86 0.77
N LEU A 26 6.01 4.94 -0.10
CA LEU A 26 5.82 6.08 -0.98
C LEU A 26 5.45 7.33 -0.18
N PRO A 27 5.97 8.52 -0.48
CA PRO A 27 5.58 9.76 0.22
C PRO A 27 4.07 10.01 0.19
N GLY A 28 3.40 9.66 -0.91
CA GLY A 28 1.93 9.76 -1.03
C GLY A 28 1.16 8.85 -0.07
N LEU A 29 1.76 7.75 0.39
CA LEU A 29 1.15 6.79 1.30
C LEU A 29 0.92 7.41 2.68
N GLN A 30 1.90 8.16 3.18
CA GLN A 30 1.78 8.90 4.44
C GLN A 30 0.67 9.94 4.37
N ALA A 31 0.67 10.78 3.33
CA ALA A 31 -0.34 11.83 3.18
C ALA A 31 -1.78 11.29 3.06
N VAL A 32 -1.99 10.17 2.35
CA VAL A 32 -3.31 9.52 2.29
C VAL A 32 -3.70 8.96 3.66
N THR A 33 -2.76 8.35 4.38
CA THR A 33 -3.00 7.79 5.71
C THR A 33 -3.45 8.86 6.70
N GLU A 34 -2.74 9.99 6.76
CA GLU A 34 -3.07 11.10 7.66
C GLU A 34 -4.47 11.67 7.38
N ARG A 35 -4.82 11.89 6.11
CA ARG A 35 -6.15 12.40 5.72
C ARG A 35 -7.27 11.39 5.99
N PHE A 36 -7.00 10.11 5.77
CA PHE A 36 -7.95 9.04 6.07
C PHE A 36 -8.24 8.96 7.57
N LEU A 37 -7.20 8.92 8.40
CA LEU A 37 -7.34 8.90 9.85
C LEU A 37 -8.01 10.18 10.38
N TYR A 38 -7.70 11.33 9.79
CA TYR A 38 -8.39 12.59 10.11
C TYR A 38 -9.91 12.51 9.84
N ALA A 39 -10.32 12.00 8.68
CA ALA A 39 -11.74 11.83 8.36
C ALA A 39 -12.43 10.86 9.34
N LEU A 40 -11.76 9.76 9.72
CA LEU A 40 -12.28 8.82 10.73
C LEU A 40 -12.47 9.50 12.09
N ASN A 41 -11.48 10.29 12.53
CA ASN A 41 -11.56 11.01 13.81
C ASN A 41 -12.72 12.01 13.86
N LEU A 42 -13.11 12.56 12.71
CA LEU A 42 -14.27 13.45 12.59
C LEU A 42 -15.61 12.72 12.46
N GLY A 43 -15.60 11.39 12.30
CA GLY A 43 -16.81 10.63 11.91
C GLY A 43 -17.31 10.98 10.50
N ALA A 44 -16.41 11.45 9.62
CA ALA A 44 -16.73 11.90 8.28
C ALA A 44 -16.66 10.76 7.24
N VAL A 45 -17.19 11.03 6.05
CA VAL A 45 -17.01 10.18 4.86
C VAL A 45 -15.84 10.70 4.03
N SER A 46 -14.94 9.80 3.62
CA SER A 46 -13.81 10.13 2.73
C SER A 46 -13.94 9.42 1.39
N ILE A 47 -13.48 10.09 0.31
CA ILE A 47 -13.45 9.55 -1.05
C ILE A 47 -12.00 9.55 -1.52
N ILE A 48 -11.52 8.38 -1.96
CA ILE A 48 -10.17 8.22 -2.52
C ILE A 48 -10.28 7.96 -4.01
N THR A 49 -9.68 8.85 -4.80
CA THR A 49 -9.72 8.81 -6.27
C THR A 49 -8.32 8.60 -6.86
N GLY A 50 -8.26 8.24 -8.15
CA GLY A 50 -7.02 8.03 -8.89
C GLY A 50 -7.16 6.92 -9.93
N ASP A 51 -6.19 6.87 -10.85
CA ASP A 51 -6.21 5.95 -11.99
C ASP A 51 -6.10 4.47 -11.58
N VAL A 52 -6.44 3.57 -12.51
CA VAL A 52 -6.25 2.12 -12.31
C VAL A 52 -4.76 1.84 -12.06
N GLY A 53 -4.46 1.05 -11.03
CA GLY A 53 -3.08 0.75 -10.65
C GLY A 53 -2.36 1.85 -9.86
N SER A 54 -3.00 2.97 -9.52
CA SER A 54 -2.36 4.06 -8.76
C SER A 54 -2.14 3.78 -7.26
N GLY A 55 -2.50 2.59 -6.78
CA GLY A 55 -2.27 2.18 -5.38
C GLY A 55 -3.37 2.58 -4.39
N LYS A 56 -4.58 2.95 -4.83
CA LYS A 56 -5.72 3.31 -3.94
C LYS A 56 -6.00 2.26 -2.85
N SER A 57 -6.19 1.00 -3.26
CA SER A 57 -6.46 -0.10 -2.32
C SER A 57 -5.27 -0.38 -1.41
N THR A 58 -4.05 -0.27 -1.94
CA THR A 58 -2.81 -0.41 -1.17
C THR A 58 -2.69 0.67 -0.11
N ALA A 59 -3.06 1.91 -0.43
CA ALA A 59 -3.02 3.02 0.51
C ALA A 59 -4.01 2.86 1.66
N LEU A 60 -5.23 2.39 1.37
CA LEU A 60 -6.21 2.05 2.40
C LEU A 60 -5.75 0.89 3.29
N ARG A 61 -5.16 -0.16 2.71
CA ARG A 61 -4.56 -1.27 3.48
C ARG A 61 -3.50 -0.78 4.46
N HIS A 62 -2.59 0.08 4.01
CA HIS A 62 -1.58 0.67 4.88
C HIS A 62 -2.21 1.53 5.98
N ALA A 63 -3.18 2.39 5.65
CA ALA A 63 -3.82 3.26 6.62
C ALA A 63 -4.63 2.49 7.67
N ALA A 64 -5.30 1.40 7.28
CA ALA A 64 -6.08 0.55 8.18
C ALA A 64 -5.23 -0.35 9.09
N GLY A 65 -3.96 -0.57 8.74
CA GLY A 65 -3.02 -1.31 9.58
C GLY A 65 -2.22 -0.44 10.55
N LYS A 66 -2.46 0.88 10.57
CA LYS A 66 -1.91 1.82 11.56
C LYS A 66 -2.92 2.09 12.66
#